data_AF-A0A357CUE9-F1
#
_entry.id   AF-A0A357CUE9-F1
#
_cell.length_a   1.000
_cell.length_b   1.000
_cell.length_c   1.000
_cell.angle_alpha   90.00
_cell.angle_beta   90.00
_cell.angle_gamma   90.00
#
_symmetry.space_group_name_H-M   'P 1'
#
loop_
_entity.id
_entity.type
_entity.pdbx_description
1 polymer ?
#
loop_
_entity_poly.entity_id
_entity_poly.type
_entity_poly.pdbx_seq_one_letter_code
_entity_poly.pdbx_strand_id
1 'polypeptide(L)'
;MYKLLHKIFGAYTLSVPVRDGIRLVNILNRKKILFWGVRNTGDSICFKASLFSCEACIRTAAENEISATIVETIGIPFVFSKYKGRYGLILGSFVGLFLISCAQLFIWEISIT
;
A
#
# COMPACT_ATOMS: atom_id res chain seq x y z
N MET A 1 14.85 11.58 -3.79
CA MET A 1 14.52 10.19 -4.23
C MET A 1 13.65 9.37 -3.26
N TYR A 2 13.23 9.89 -2.09
CA TYR A 2 12.51 9.11 -1.06
C TYR A 2 10.97 9.24 -1.08
N LYS A 3 10.39 10.20 -1.83
CA LYS A 3 8.94 10.43 -1.88
C LYS A 3 8.17 9.46 -2.79
N LEU A 4 8.81 8.92 -3.83
CA LEU A 4 8.16 8.02 -4.81
C LEU A 4 7.99 6.60 -4.27
N LEU A 5 8.96 6.09 -3.52
CA LEU A 5 8.89 4.77 -2.88
C LEU A 5 7.74 4.69 -1.85
N HIS A 6 7.47 5.77 -1.12
CA HIS A 6 6.34 5.80 -0.16
C HIS A 6 4.96 5.68 -0.83
N LYS A 7 4.82 6.12 -2.09
CA LYS A 7 3.53 6.08 -2.80
C LYS A 7 3.20 4.66 -3.30
N ILE A 8 4.19 3.78 -3.40
CA ILE A 8 4.07 2.44 -3.99
C ILE A 8 3.89 1.37 -2.92
N PHE A 9 4.53 1.51 -1.76
CA PHE A 9 4.64 0.42 -0.78
C PHE A 9 3.42 0.16 0.12
N GLY A 10 2.36 0.94 -0.02
CA GLY A 10 1.15 0.77 0.78
C GLY A 10 1.29 1.26 2.22
N ALA A 11 0.15 1.66 2.76
CA ALA A 11 -0.01 2.30 4.05
C ALA A 11 -1.06 1.57 4.88
N TYR A 12 -0.85 1.50 6.18
CA TYR A 12 -1.80 0.95 7.14
C TYR A 12 -2.44 2.11 7.88
N THR A 13 -3.76 2.10 7.99
CA THR A 13 -4.52 2.96 8.89
C THR A 13 -4.66 2.22 10.22
N LEU A 14 -3.99 2.74 11.23
CA LEU A 14 -4.06 2.29 12.62
C LEU A 14 -5.10 3.15 13.35
N SER A 15 -5.96 2.51 14.14
CA SER A 15 -6.90 3.16 15.06
C SER A 15 -6.51 2.82 16.49
N VAL A 16 -6.51 3.84 17.33
CA VAL A 16 -6.09 3.74 18.73
C VAL A 16 -7.13 4.48 19.58
N PRO A 17 -7.52 3.97 20.76
CA PRO A 17 -8.41 4.69 21.67
C PRO A 17 -7.87 6.09 22.00
N VAL A 18 -8.74 7.10 22.08
CA VAL A 18 -8.34 8.50 22.34
C VAL A 18 -7.54 8.66 23.63
N ARG A 19 -7.85 7.87 24.66
CA ARG A 19 -7.17 7.89 25.98
C ARG A 19 -5.66 7.70 25.84
N ASP A 20 -5.24 6.78 24.98
CA ASP A 20 -3.83 6.41 24.80
C ASP A 20 -3.24 6.91 23.47
N GLY A 21 -4.08 7.35 22.54
CA GLY A 21 -3.68 7.76 21.20
C GLY A 21 -2.73 8.97 21.20
N ILE A 22 -2.95 9.96 22.07
CA ILE A 22 -2.05 11.12 22.20
C ILE A 22 -0.68 10.68 22.72
N ARG A 23 -0.65 9.78 23.70
CA ARG A 23 0.57 9.22 24.28
C ARG A 23 1.36 8.44 23.22
N LEU A 24 0.68 7.61 22.44
CA LEU A 24 1.30 6.88 21.34
C LEU A 24 1.89 7.81 20.29
N VAL A 25 1.13 8.83 19.84
CA VAL A 25 1.61 9.81 18.85
C VAL A 25 2.89 10.52 19.34
N ASN A 26 2.94 10.89 20.63
CA ASN A 26 4.13 11.48 21.22
C ASN A 26 5.34 10.53 21.23
N ILE A 27 5.14 9.25 21.51
CA ILE A 27 6.22 8.24 21.49
C ILE A 27 6.70 8.02 20.06
N LEU A 28 5.79 7.90 19.09
CA LEU A 28 6.12 7.74 17.68
C LEU A 28 6.94 8.93 17.16
N ASN A 29 6.55 10.15 17.56
CA ASN A 29 7.28 11.37 17.21
C ASN A 29 8.69 11.38 17.83
N ARG A 30 8.84 10.98 19.10
CA ARG A 30 10.16 10.85 19.76
C ARG A 30 11.05 9.80 19.08
N LYS A 31 10.48 8.67 18.66
CA LYS A 31 11.18 7.61 17.92
C LYS A 31 11.44 7.98 16.45
N LYS A 32 11.05 9.18 15.98
CA LYS A 32 11.13 9.66 14.59
C LYS A 32 10.47 8.70 13.58
N ILE A 33 9.41 8.01 14.01
CA ILE A 33 8.66 7.12 13.14
C ILE A 33 7.73 7.97 12.27
N LEU A 34 7.75 7.74 10.97
CA LEU A 34 6.95 8.49 10.01
C LEU A 34 5.50 8.01 10.02
N PHE A 35 4.58 8.92 10.33
CA PHE A 35 3.14 8.74 10.22
C PHE A 35 2.49 10.00 9.62
N TRP A 36 1.29 9.87 9.05
CA TRP A 36 0.57 10.98 8.43
C TRP A 36 -0.94 10.79 8.50
N GLY A 37 -1.70 11.81 8.10
CA GLY A 37 -3.15 11.72 7.97
C GLY A 37 -3.87 11.41 9.29
N VAL A 38 -3.42 12.04 10.38
CA VAL A 38 -4.04 11.93 11.69
C VAL A 38 -5.47 12.47 11.62
N ARG A 39 -6.45 11.67 12.04
CA ARG A 39 -7.87 12.01 12.14
C ARG A 39 -8.39 11.60 13.50
N ASN A 40 -9.19 12.47 14.10
CA ASN A 40 -9.88 12.20 15.36
C ASN A 40 -11.33 11.82 15.06
N THR A 41 -11.77 10.67 15.55
CA THR A 41 -13.12 10.12 15.38
C THR A 41 -13.90 10.16 16.71
N GLY A 42 -13.51 11.05 17.64
CA GLY A 42 -14.16 11.26 18.94
C GLY A 42 -13.73 10.24 19.99
N ASP A 43 -13.94 8.94 19.72
CA ASP A 43 -13.55 7.83 20.61
C ASP A 43 -12.20 7.21 20.24
N SER A 44 -11.76 7.40 19.00
CA SER A 44 -10.49 6.87 18.49
C SER A 44 -9.71 7.89 17.67
N ILE A 45 -8.39 7.79 17.75
CA ILE A 45 -7.44 8.51 16.90
C ILE A 45 -6.97 7.53 15.83
N CYS A 46 -7.17 7.92 14.57
CA CYS A 46 -6.75 7.18 13.41
C CYS A 46 -5.54 7.87 12.78
N PHE A 47 -4.53 7.11 12.38
CA PHE A 47 -3.38 7.64 11.65
C PHE A 47 -2.86 6.62 10.65
N LYS A 48 -2.18 7.11 9.62
CA LYS A 48 -1.60 6.27 8.56
C LYS A 48 -0.11 6.12 8.78
N ALA A 49 0.39 4.89 8.62
CA ALA A 49 1.81 4.56 8.66
C ALA A 49 2.21 3.77 7.42
N SER A 50 3.46 3.94 6.98
CA SER A 50 4.05 3.14 5.88
C SER A 50 4.18 1.66 6.29
N LEU A 51 4.21 0.72 5.34
CA LEU A 51 4.44 -0.71 5.59
C LEU A 51 5.63 -0.97 6.54
N PHE A 52 6.77 -0.32 6.29
CA PHE A 52 7.98 -0.47 7.12
C PHE A 52 7.84 0.17 8.50
N SER A 53 7.07 1.25 8.59
CA SER A 53 6.82 1.96 9.85
C SER A 53 5.70 1.31 10.68
N CYS A 54 4.84 0.52 10.04
CA CYS A 54 3.70 -0.13 10.68
C CYS A 54 4.16 -1.14 11.73
N GLU A 55 5.16 -1.98 11.42
CA GLU A 55 5.72 -2.94 12.37
C GLU A 55 6.30 -2.22 13.60
N ALA A 56 7.06 -1.14 13.37
CA ALA A 56 7.62 -0.33 14.45
C ALA A 56 6.52 0.35 15.29
N CYS A 57 5.43 0.80 14.66
CA CYS A 57 4.26 1.36 15.35
C CYS A 57 3.56 0.30 16.22
N ILE A 58 3.29 -0.89 15.68
CA ILE A 58 2.62 -1.98 16.39
C ILE A 58 3.47 -2.44 17.58
N ARG A 59 4.77 -2.64 17.35
CA ARG A 59 5.71 -3.00 18.42
C ARG A 59 5.76 -1.93 19.51
N THR A 60 5.80 -0.66 19.14
CA THR A 60 5.80 0.44 20.11
C THR A 60 4.48 0.52 20.87
N ALA A 61 3.34 0.22 20.23
CA ALA A 61 2.05 0.14 20.91
C ALA A 61 2.01 -1.02 21.91
N ALA A 62 2.49 -2.21 21.50
CA ALA A 62 2.59 -3.39 22.38
C ALA A 62 3.52 -3.17 23.58
N GLU A 63 4.69 -2.54 23.37
CA GLU A 63 5.64 -2.16 24.43
C GLU A 63 5.03 -1.22 25.48
N ASN A 64 3.97 -0.48 25.13
CA ASN A 64 3.31 0.49 26.00
C ASN A 64 1.91 0.05 26.44
N GLU A 65 1.54 -1.21 26.21
CA GLU A 65 0.21 -1.78 26.52
C GLU A 65 -0.96 -1.00 25.87
N ILE A 66 -0.70 -0.35 24.73
CA ILE A 66 -1.68 0.43 24.00
C ILE A 66 -2.39 -0.48 23.00
N SER A 67 -3.72 -0.59 23.12
CA SER A 67 -4.55 -1.36 22.19
C SER A 67 -4.63 -0.64 20.83
N ALA A 68 -3.71 -0.98 19.92
CA ALA A 68 -3.73 -0.50 18.54
C ALA A 68 -4.42 -1.52 17.63
N THR A 69 -5.45 -1.09 16.90
CA THR A 69 -6.17 -1.93 15.95
C THR A 69 -5.88 -1.48 14.52
N ILE A 70 -5.58 -2.42 13.63
CA ILE A 70 -5.43 -2.14 12.20
C ILE A 70 -6.83 -2.10 11.58
N VAL A 71 -7.28 -0.93 11.14
CA VAL A 71 -8.66 -0.72 10.64
C VAL A 71 -8.72 -0.81 9.12
N GLU A 72 -7.73 -0.25 8.41
CA GLU A 72 -7.70 -0.29 6.96
C GLU A 72 -6.27 -0.46 6.44
N THR A 73 -6.14 -1.18 5.32
CA THR A 73 -4.89 -1.33 4.58
C THR A 73 -5.02 -0.62 3.23
N ILE A 74 -4.44 0.56 3.10
CA ILE A 74 -4.51 1.41 1.92
C ILE A 74 -3.19 1.33 1.16
N GLY A 75 -3.10 0.51 0.11
CA GLY A 75 -1.90 0.41 -0.71
C GLY A 75 -2.03 -0.37 -2.01
N ILE A 76 -1.11 -0.14 -2.95
CA ILE A 76 -0.95 -0.93 -4.18
C ILE A 76 -0.88 -2.45 -3.89
N PRO A 77 -0.19 -2.94 -2.83
CA PRO A 77 -0.16 -4.38 -2.53
C PRO A 77 -1.54 -4.96 -2.18
N PHE A 78 -2.44 -4.15 -1.60
CA PHE A 78 -3.77 -4.59 -1.19
C PHE A 78 -4.77 -4.53 -2.37
N VAL A 79 -4.61 -3.57 -3.28
CA VAL A 79 -5.34 -3.54 -4.56
C VAL A 79 -4.89 -4.73 -5.44
N PHE A 80 -3.59 -5.03 -5.51
CA PHE A 80 -3.09 -6.23 -6.19
C PHE A 80 -3.63 -7.54 -5.57
N SER A 81 -3.79 -7.58 -4.24
CA SER A 81 -4.43 -8.71 -3.55
C SER A 81 -5.93 -8.84 -3.90
N LYS A 82 -6.65 -7.71 -3.94
CA LYS A 82 -8.09 -7.65 -4.27
C LYS A 82 -8.40 -8.00 -5.74
N TYR A 83 -7.48 -7.71 -6.65
CA TYR A 83 -7.62 -7.99 -8.09
C TYR A 83 -6.92 -9.28 -8.55
N LYS A 84 -6.55 -10.17 -7.61
CA LYS A 84 -5.90 -11.46 -7.93
C LYS A 84 -6.64 -12.31 -8.97
N GLY A 85 -7.96 -12.23 -9.05
CA GLY A 85 -8.76 -12.97 -10.04
C GLY A 85 -8.68 -12.44 -11.48
N ARG A 86 -8.17 -11.22 -11.72
CA ARG A 86 -8.17 -10.58 -13.05
C ARG A 86 -6.78 -10.48 -13.69
N TYR A 87 -5.75 -11.11 -13.11
CA TYR A 87 -4.43 -11.18 -13.75
C TYR A 87 -4.49 -11.83 -15.13
N GLY A 88 -5.40 -12.79 -15.35
CA GLY A 88 -5.58 -13.41 -16.66
C GLY A 88 -5.96 -12.42 -17.75
N LEU A 89 -6.77 -11.40 -17.44
CA LEU A 89 -7.17 -10.36 -18.41
C LEU A 89 -6.01 -9.41 -18.71
N ILE A 90 -5.26 -8.98 -17.69
CA ILE A 90 -4.12 -8.09 -17.87
C ILE A 90 -3.02 -8.81 -18.65
N LEU A 91 -2.67 -10.02 -18.21
CA LEU A 91 -1.64 -10.85 -18.85
C LEU A 91 -2.05 -11.21 -20.28
N GLY A 92 -3.29 -11.60 -20.51
CA GLY A 92 -3.82 -11.89 -21.84
C GLY A 92 -3.81 -10.67 -22.76
N SER A 93 -4.12 -9.48 -22.22
CA SER A 93 -4.07 -8.24 -23.00
C SER A 93 -2.63 -7.86 -23.41
N PHE A 94 -1.66 -8.03 -22.50
CA PHE A 94 -0.25 -7.87 -22.83
C PHE A 94 0.24 -8.87 -23.88
N VAL A 95 -0.11 -10.16 -23.73
CA VAL A 95 0.25 -11.21 -24.69
C VAL A 95 -0.39 -10.94 -26.06
N GLY A 96 -1.65 -10.52 -26.09
CA GLY A 96 -2.34 -10.17 -27.34
C GLY A 96 -1.69 -8.98 -28.05
N LEU A 97 -1.37 -7.90 -27.32
CA LEU A 97 -0.62 -6.77 -27.85
C LEU A 97 0.74 -7.18 -28.40
N PHE A 98 1.47 -8.04 -27.67
CA PHE A 98 2.76 -8.55 -28.09
C PHE A 98 2.65 -9.36 -29.40
N LEU A 99 1.65 -10.24 -29.51
CA LEU A 99 1.41 -11.02 -30.73
C LEU A 99 1.06 -10.12 -31.93
N ILE A 100 0.24 -9.09 -31.73
CA ILE A 100 -0.08 -8.11 -32.78
C ILE A 100 1.19 -7.39 -33.24
N SER A 101 2.05 -6.99 -32.31
CA SER A 101 3.34 -6.36 -32.64
C SER A 101 4.27 -7.32 -33.40
N CYS A 102 4.33 -8.61 -33.04
CA CYS A 102 5.08 -9.60 -33.79
C CYS A 102 4.52 -9.84 -35.19
N ALA A 103 3.20 -9.84 -35.35
CA ALA A 103 2.55 -10.00 -36.65
C ALA A 103 2.88 -8.84 -37.61
N GLN A 104 3.08 -7.62 -37.09
CA GLN A 104 3.50 -6.46 -37.89
C GLN A 104 4.94 -6.58 -38.42
N LEU A 105 5.81 -7.32 -37.72
CA LEU A 105 7.19 -7.57 -38.16
C LEU A 105 7.28 -8.64 -39.24
N PHE A 106 6.22 -9.44 -39.39
CA PHE A 106 6.09 -10.40 -40.48
C PHE A 106 5.75 -9.64 -41.77
N ILE A 107 6.78 -9.11 -42.43
CA ILE A 107 6.69 -8.68 -43.83
C ILE A 107 6.31 -9.92 -44.62
N TRP A 108 5.04 -10.00 -45.02
CA TRP A 108 4.56 -11.00 -45.96
C TRP A 108 5.24 -10.72 -47.30
N GLU A 109 6.24 -11.52 -47.65
CA GLU A 109 6.70 -11.60 -49.05
C GLU A 109 5.57 -12.21 -49.88
N ILE A 110 4.71 -11.35 -50.40
CA ILE A 110 3.71 -11.74 -51.40
C ILE A 110 4.43 -11.77 -52.73
N SER A 111 5.00 -12.92 -53.08
CA SER A 111 5.47 -13.19 -54.43
C SER A 111 4.25 -13.35 -55.33
N ILE A 112 3.90 -12.31 -56.07
CA ILE A 112 2.89 -12.37 -57.13
C ILE A 112 3.58 -13.03 -58.33
N THR A 113 3.21 -14.28 -58.64
CA THR A 113 3.60 -15.01 -59.86
C THR A 113 2.71 -14.64 -61.02
#